data_AF-A0A6P1ERP9-F1
#
_entry.id   AF-A0A6P1ERP9-F1
#
_cell.length_a   1.000
_cell.length_b   1.000
_cell.length_c   1.000
_cell.angle_alpha   90.00
_cell.angle_beta   90.00
_cell.angle_gamma   90.00
#
_symmetry.space_group_name_H-M   'P 1'
#
loop_
_entity.id
_entity.type
_entity.pdbx_description
1 polymer ?
#
loop_
_entity_poly.entity_id
_entity_poly.type
_entity_poly.pdbx_seq_one_letter_code
_entity_poly.pdbx_strand_id
1 'polypeptide(L)'
;MQFDVKTVNQILGIDDAYKAPEKLLNLMLDDNKRVAIFKEFLKVSTDLSFDWFHEYFEDEQAERKTKKQDFTPDGIALLLNKLTSKTNGYYYEPAAGTGGILITRWWQDCRTDPVHLHDGKLSELAWITYDPRNYWYQVEELSDRAIPFLLFNMAIRGMNGVAVQCDSLSREAKEAYFIRNDTDNLLGFSEVIKVPKTSDFEKELNIKWN
;
A
#
# COMPACT_ATOMS: atom_id res chain seq x y z
N MET A 1 4.81 -9.47 18.94
CA MET A 1 4.43 -8.62 17.80
C MET A 1 3.30 -7.70 18.21
N GLN A 2 3.16 -6.53 17.58
CA GLN A 2 2.03 -5.63 17.85
C GLN A 2 0.75 -6.08 17.12
N PHE A 3 0.87 -6.69 15.93
CA PHE A 3 -0.25 -7.14 15.10
C PHE A 3 -0.17 -8.65 14.79
N ASP A 4 -0.27 -9.48 15.84
CA ASP A 4 -0.40 -10.93 15.65
C ASP A 4 -1.79 -11.33 15.13
N VAL A 5 -1.95 -12.59 14.71
CA VAL A 5 -3.22 -13.15 14.18
C VAL A 5 -4.40 -12.85 15.09
N LYS A 6 -4.23 -13.04 16.40
CA LYS A 6 -5.29 -12.80 17.38
C LYS A 6 -5.71 -11.33 17.39
N THR A 7 -4.75 -10.42 17.41
CA THR A 7 -4.98 -8.97 17.47
C THR A 7 -5.67 -8.48 16.20
N VAL A 8 -5.14 -8.86 15.03
CA VAL A 8 -5.73 -8.47 13.74
C VAL A 8 -7.15 -9.01 13.60
N ASN A 9 -7.39 -10.29 13.93
CA ASN A 9 -8.72 -10.89 13.86
C ASN A 9 -9.72 -10.21 14.79
N GLN A 10 -9.29 -9.86 16.01
CA GLN A 10 -10.12 -9.14 16.97
C GLN A 10 -10.51 -7.75 16.45
N ILE A 11 -9.55 -6.98 15.90
CA ILE A 11 -9.82 -5.64 15.37
C ILE A 11 -10.75 -5.71 14.15
N LEU A 12 -10.52 -6.69 13.26
CA LEU A 12 -11.37 -6.89 12.09
C LEU A 12 -12.73 -7.51 12.42
N GLY A 13 -12.91 -8.04 13.64
CA GLY A 13 -14.14 -8.71 14.06
C GLY A 13 -14.41 -9.99 13.28
N ILE A 14 -13.35 -10.78 13.03
CA ILE A 14 -13.41 -12.06 12.33
C ILE A 14 -12.95 -13.20 13.25
N ASP A 15 -13.49 -14.38 13.02
CA ASP A 15 -13.21 -15.63 13.74
C ASP A 15 -12.18 -16.51 13.00
N ASP A 16 -11.94 -16.24 11.72
CA ASP A 16 -11.04 -16.99 10.84
C ASP A 16 -10.24 -16.02 9.97
N ALA A 17 -8.92 -16.20 9.93
CA ALA A 17 -7.99 -15.36 9.18
C ALA A 17 -8.31 -15.35 7.67
N TYR A 18 -8.85 -16.45 7.11
CA TYR A 18 -9.25 -16.53 5.70
C TYR A 18 -10.35 -15.52 5.31
N LYS A 19 -11.08 -14.97 6.28
CA LYS A 19 -12.09 -13.92 6.05
C LYS A 19 -11.49 -12.51 5.96
N ALA A 20 -10.22 -12.34 6.34
CA ALA A 20 -9.58 -11.02 6.40
C ALA A 20 -9.52 -10.29 5.06
N PRO A 21 -9.17 -10.93 3.92
CA PRO A 21 -9.10 -10.22 2.64
C PRO A 21 -10.44 -9.60 2.24
N GLU A 22 -11.53 -10.38 2.27
CA GLU A 22 -12.87 -9.90 1.94
C GLU A 22 -13.33 -8.81 2.90
N LYS A 23 -13.11 -9.02 4.21
CA LYS A 23 -13.48 -8.04 5.24
C LYS A 23 -12.75 -6.72 5.03
N LEU A 24 -11.44 -6.75 4.79
CA LEU A 24 -10.62 -5.56 4.56
C LEU A 24 -11.04 -4.84 3.29
N LEU A 25 -11.29 -5.54 2.18
CA LEU A 25 -11.71 -4.90 0.93
C LEU A 25 -13.00 -4.11 1.13
N ASN A 26 -14.00 -4.72 1.79
CA ASN A 26 -15.26 -4.07 2.09
C ASN A 26 -15.10 -2.85 3.03
N LEU A 27 -14.15 -2.90 3.96
CA LEU A 27 -13.81 -1.76 4.81
C LEU A 27 -13.12 -0.65 4.01
N MET A 28 -12.20 -1.01 3.10
CA MET A 28 -11.45 -0.03 2.30
C MET A 28 -12.35 0.70 1.30
N LEU A 29 -13.41 0.07 0.80
CA LEU A 29 -14.35 0.70 -0.15
C LEU A 29 -15.47 1.52 0.53
N ASP A 30 -15.49 1.60 1.86
CA ASP A 30 -16.48 2.37 2.63
C ASP A 30 -15.78 3.52 3.38
N ASP A 31 -16.05 4.76 2.99
CA ASP A 31 -15.32 5.93 3.48
C ASP A 31 -15.39 6.11 5.01
N ASN A 32 -16.53 5.79 5.61
CA ASN A 32 -16.72 5.95 7.04
C ASN A 32 -16.06 4.79 7.81
N LYS A 33 -16.26 3.56 7.33
CA LYS A 33 -15.70 2.38 8.00
C LYS A 33 -14.19 2.29 7.83
N ARG A 34 -13.64 2.73 6.70
CA ARG A 34 -12.19 2.81 6.44
C ARG A 34 -11.49 3.67 7.50
N VAL A 35 -11.98 4.89 7.72
CA VAL A 35 -11.40 5.78 8.72
C VAL A 35 -11.58 5.23 10.14
N ALA A 36 -12.73 4.61 10.44
CA ALA A 36 -12.97 4.00 11.74
C ALA A 36 -11.99 2.84 12.01
N ILE A 37 -11.78 1.95 11.05
CA ILE A 37 -10.87 0.81 11.25
C ILE A 37 -9.41 1.27 11.37
N PHE A 38 -8.97 2.27 10.59
CA PHE A 38 -7.62 2.85 10.75
C PHE A 38 -7.38 3.34 12.18
N LYS A 39 -8.37 4.01 12.78
CA LYS A 39 -8.27 4.46 14.18
C LYS A 39 -8.15 3.31 15.16
N GLU A 40 -8.79 2.17 14.93
CA GLU A 40 -8.64 0.99 15.79
C GLU A 40 -7.23 0.40 15.69
N PHE A 41 -6.65 0.29 14.48
CA PHE A 41 -5.26 -0.15 14.33
C PHE A 41 -4.27 0.86 14.96
N LEU A 42 -4.51 2.17 14.78
CA LEU A 42 -3.65 3.22 15.34
C LEU A 42 -3.66 3.28 16.88
N LYS A 43 -4.65 2.70 17.55
CA LYS A 43 -4.63 2.52 19.02
C LYS A 43 -3.60 1.49 19.47
N VAL A 44 -3.23 0.55 18.60
CA VAL A 44 -2.23 -0.49 18.89
C VAL A 44 -0.83 0.00 18.57
N SER A 45 -0.65 0.65 17.42
CA SER A 45 0.63 1.24 17.01
C SER A 45 0.44 2.46 16.13
N THR A 46 1.25 3.48 16.34
CA THR A 46 1.33 4.67 15.48
C THR A 46 2.56 4.66 14.57
N ASP A 47 3.38 3.60 14.64
CA ASP A 47 4.56 3.47 13.79
C ASP A 47 4.15 2.90 12.42
N LEU A 48 3.96 3.78 11.45
CA LEU A 48 3.57 3.43 10.07
C LEU A 48 4.77 3.06 9.18
N SER A 49 6.00 3.03 9.70
CA SER A 49 7.22 2.88 8.89
C SER A 49 7.46 1.48 8.31
N PHE A 50 6.67 0.49 8.72
CA PHE A 50 6.77 -0.90 8.28
C PHE A 50 5.39 -1.51 8.03
N ASP A 51 5.35 -2.67 7.38
CA ASP A 51 4.10 -3.39 7.10
C ASP A 51 3.58 -4.13 8.34
N TRP A 52 2.46 -3.66 8.89
CA TRP A 52 1.81 -4.28 10.05
C TRP A 52 1.27 -5.69 9.77
N PHE A 53 0.99 -6.02 8.51
CA PHE A 53 0.40 -7.30 8.14
C PHE A 53 1.41 -8.31 7.63
N HIS A 54 2.71 -7.97 7.61
CA HIS A 54 3.74 -8.85 7.04
C HIS A 54 3.63 -10.27 7.58
N GLU A 55 3.76 -10.46 8.91
CA GLU A 55 3.73 -11.78 9.53
C GLU A 55 2.33 -12.41 9.46
N TYR A 56 1.29 -11.63 9.73
CA TYR A 56 -0.10 -12.08 9.60
C TYR A 56 -0.36 -12.71 8.23
N PHE A 57 0.08 -12.04 7.18
CA PHE A 57 -0.10 -12.48 5.80
C PHE A 57 0.79 -13.68 5.48
N GLU A 58 2.05 -13.67 5.93
CA GLU A 58 3.01 -14.75 5.71
C GLU A 58 2.55 -16.08 6.32
N ASP A 59 1.90 -16.03 7.49
CA ASP A 59 1.46 -17.20 8.23
C ASP A 59 0.11 -17.73 7.73
N GLU A 60 -0.85 -16.84 7.48
CA GLU A 60 -2.25 -17.24 7.26
C GLU A 60 -2.69 -17.17 5.79
N GLN A 61 -2.10 -16.27 4.99
CA GLN A 61 -2.63 -15.93 3.66
C GLN A 61 -1.70 -16.31 2.51
N ALA A 62 -0.38 -16.36 2.76
CA ALA A 62 0.63 -16.60 1.75
C ALA A 62 0.51 -18.00 1.13
N GLU A 63 0.56 -18.06 -0.20
CA GLU A 63 0.49 -19.30 -0.96
C GLU A 63 1.87 -19.99 -1.05
N ARG A 64 2.55 -20.18 0.09
CA ARG A 64 3.93 -20.71 0.15
C ARG A 64 4.07 -22.08 -0.51
N LYS A 65 3.07 -22.94 -0.40
CA LYS A 65 3.11 -24.31 -0.96
C LYS A 65 2.98 -24.35 -2.48
N THR A 66 2.12 -23.52 -3.05
CA THR A 66 1.76 -23.57 -4.47
C THR A 66 2.56 -22.57 -5.30
N LYS A 67 2.79 -21.37 -4.77
CA LYS A 67 3.48 -20.28 -5.48
C LYS A 67 4.86 -19.94 -4.92
N LYS A 68 5.27 -20.54 -3.80
CA LYS A 68 6.56 -20.26 -3.11
C LYS A 68 6.80 -18.75 -2.93
N GLN A 69 5.74 -18.02 -2.62
CA GLN A 69 5.84 -16.61 -2.28
C GLN A 69 6.58 -16.48 -0.96
N ASP A 70 7.67 -15.73 -0.98
CA ASP A 70 8.40 -15.29 0.21
C ASP A 70 8.29 -13.76 0.29
N PHE A 71 8.32 -13.23 1.52
CA PHE A 71 8.32 -11.81 1.73
C PHE A 71 9.69 -11.19 1.47
N THR A 72 9.72 -9.94 1.00
CA THR A 72 10.97 -9.18 0.81
C THR A 72 11.49 -8.70 2.16
N PRO A 73 12.66 -9.16 2.65
CA PRO A 73 13.19 -8.70 3.93
C PRO A 73 13.47 -7.18 3.94
N ASP A 74 13.30 -6.53 5.10
CA ASP A 74 13.48 -5.07 5.26
C ASP A 74 14.82 -4.55 4.73
N GLY A 75 15.90 -5.30 4.94
CA GLY A 75 17.22 -4.92 4.45
C GLY A 75 17.30 -4.84 2.91
N ILE A 76 16.55 -5.70 2.22
CA ILE A 76 16.46 -5.71 0.74
C ILE A 76 15.56 -4.57 0.27
N ALA A 77 14.41 -4.36 0.92
CA ALA A 77 13.53 -3.23 0.63
C ALA A 77 14.26 -1.88 0.78
N LEU A 78 15.06 -1.73 1.83
CA LEU A 78 15.89 -0.54 2.06
C LEU A 78 16.96 -0.37 0.98
N LEU A 79 17.63 -1.46 0.59
CA LEU A 79 18.65 -1.42 -0.45
C LEU A 79 18.07 -0.97 -1.79
N LEU A 80 16.95 -1.57 -2.22
CA LEU A 80 16.28 -1.24 -3.48
C LEU A 80 15.88 0.25 -3.52
N ASN A 81 15.29 0.76 -2.43
CA ASN A 81 14.88 2.16 -2.36
C ASN A 81 16.04 3.15 -2.30
N LYS A 82 17.19 2.77 -1.72
CA LYS A 82 18.41 3.58 -1.80
C LYS A 82 18.97 3.63 -3.22
N LEU A 83 18.94 2.52 -3.96
CA LEU A 83 19.39 2.46 -5.35
C LEU A 83 18.53 3.33 -6.28
N THR A 84 17.24 3.49 -5.98
CA THR A 84 16.27 4.29 -6.76
C THR A 84 15.86 5.60 -6.07
N SER A 85 16.71 6.11 -5.19
CA SER A 85 16.43 7.28 -4.32
C SER A 85 16.28 8.60 -5.07
N LYS A 86 16.85 8.72 -6.27
CA LYS A 86 16.61 9.86 -7.16
C LYS A 86 15.27 9.68 -7.86
N THR A 87 14.32 10.56 -7.56
CA THR A 87 12.98 10.54 -8.16
C THR A 87 12.45 11.97 -8.32
N ASN A 88 11.45 12.10 -9.18
CA ASN A 88 10.57 13.26 -9.28
C ASN A 88 9.22 13.03 -8.57
N GLY A 89 9.15 12.05 -7.65
CA GLY A 89 7.95 11.71 -6.89
C GLY A 89 7.21 10.47 -7.39
N TYR A 90 7.59 9.93 -8.56
CA TYR A 90 6.95 8.73 -9.13
C TYR A 90 7.62 7.43 -8.65
N TYR A 91 6.78 6.44 -8.37
CA TYR A 91 7.16 5.09 -7.98
C TYR A 91 6.33 4.06 -8.75
N TYR A 92 6.97 2.95 -9.15
CA TYR A 92 6.34 1.83 -9.82
C TYR A 92 6.82 0.48 -9.26
N GLU A 93 5.90 -0.42 -8.93
CA GLU A 93 6.18 -1.78 -8.49
C GLU A 93 5.20 -2.80 -9.11
N PRO A 94 5.65 -3.74 -9.96
CA PRO A 94 4.76 -4.68 -10.68
C PRO A 94 4.34 -5.92 -9.87
N ALA A 95 4.75 -6.06 -8.62
CA ALA A 95 4.41 -7.22 -7.78
C ALA A 95 4.49 -6.84 -6.30
N ALA A 96 3.63 -5.94 -5.87
CA ALA A 96 3.78 -5.27 -4.57
C ALA A 96 3.43 -6.14 -3.36
N GLY A 97 2.72 -7.25 -3.54
CA GLY A 97 2.20 -8.03 -2.42
C GLY A 97 1.34 -7.17 -1.50
N THR A 98 1.68 -7.14 -0.22
CA THR A 98 1.06 -6.25 0.78
C THR A 98 1.68 -4.84 0.81
N GLY A 99 2.76 -4.60 0.06
CA GLY A 99 3.39 -3.29 -0.11
C GLY A 99 4.63 -3.04 0.74
N GLY A 100 5.37 -4.06 1.20
CA GLY A 100 6.55 -3.87 2.07
C GLY A 100 7.63 -2.94 1.48
N ILE A 101 7.96 -3.11 0.19
CA ILE A 101 8.92 -2.24 -0.51
C ILE A 101 8.33 -0.83 -0.70
N LEU A 102 7.06 -0.74 -1.10
CA LEU A 102 6.32 0.51 -1.20
C LEU A 102 6.30 1.31 0.11
N ILE A 103 6.03 0.67 1.25
CA ILE A 103 6.00 1.33 2.56
C ILE A 103 7.38 1.87 2.92
N THR A 104 8.43 1.08 2.66
CA THR A 104 9.81 1.52 2.84
C THR A 104 10.11 2.75 1.98
N ARG A 105 9.59 2.78 0.73
CA ARG A 105 9.74 3.92 -0.16
C ARG A 105 9.04 5.16 0.39
N TRP A 106 7.74 5.05 0.68
CA TRP A 106 6.95 6.13 1.24
C TRP A 106 7.60 6.72 2.50
N TRP A 107 8.08 5.88 3.40
CA TRP A 107 8.74 6.34 4.61
C TRP A 107 10.05 7.09 4.32
N GLN A 108 10.82 6.66 3.33
CA GLN A 108 12.00 7.39 2.88
C GLN A 108 11.62 8.74 2.26
N ASP A 109 10.57 8.79 1.44
CA ASP A 109 10.07 10.02 0.83
C ASP A 109 9.63 11.03 1.91
N CYS A 110 8.87 10.59 2.93
CA CYS A 110 8.50 11.45 4.07
C CYS A 110 9.70 12.01 4.84
N ARG A 111 10.84 11.30 4.87
CA ARG A 111 12.01 11.67 5.67
C ARG A 111 13.10 12.43 4.91
N THR A 112 13.05 12.39 3.58
CA THR A 112 14.08 12.97 2.72
C THR A 112 13.52 13.99 1.73
N ASP A 113 12.21 13.93 1.46
CA ASP A 113 11.48 14.77 0.52
C ASP A 113 12.29 15.07 -0.77
N PRO A 114 12.68 14.03 -1.52
CA PRO A 114 13.65 14.17 -2.63
C PRO A 114 13.14 15.08 -3.76
N VAL A 115 11.82 15.28 -3.85
CA VAL A 115 11.19 16.19 -4.81
C VAL A 115 11.58 17.64 -4.55
N HIS A 116 11.61 18.09 -3.29
CA HIS A 116 11.90 19.49 -2.96
C HIS A 116 13.30 19.71 -2.39
N LEU A 117 13.84 18.74 -1.66
CA LEU A 117 15.10 18.91 -0.92
C LEU A 117 16.35 18.45 -1.68
N HIS A 118 16.20 17.71 -2.79
CA HIS A 118 17.22 17.31 -3.79
C HIS A 118 18.55 16.68 -3.31
N ASP A 119 18.87 16.74 -2.02
CA ASP A 119 20.12 16.27 -1.43
C ASP A 119 20.08 14.79 -1.04
N GLY A 120 18.87 14.19 -1.01
CA GLY A 120 18.62 12.78 -0.70
C GLY A 120 19.05 12.39 0.71
N LYS A 121 19.30 13.37 1.60
CA LYS A 121 19.69 13.12 2.99
C LYS A 121 18.47 13.20 3.88
N LEU A 122 18.53 12.48 5.00
CA LEU A 122 17.56 12.69 6.07
C LEU A 122 17.59 14.16 6.47
N SER A 123 16.45 14.82 6.36
CA SER A 123 16.34 16.25 6.61
C SER A 123 15.26 16.50 7.64
N GLU A 124 15.60 17.26 8.67
CA GLU A 124 14.62 17.81 9.61
C GLU A 124 13.69 18.82 8.94
N LEU A 125 13.86 19.18 7.67
CA LEU A 125 12.88 19.99 6.95
C LEU A 125 11.83 19.15 6.23
N ALA A 126 12.11 17.85 6.00
CA ALA A 126 11.24 16.99 5.20
C ALA A 126 9.83 16.87 5.77
N TRP A 127 9.65 16.88 7.10
CA TRP A 127 8.32 16.83 7.71
C TRP A 127 7.49 18.12 7.52
N ILE A 128 8.12 19.22 7.12
CA ILE A 128 7.45 20.50 6.79
C ILE A 128 7.24 20.63 5.28
N THR A 129 8.15 20.11 4.47
CA THR A 129 8.13 20.27 3.01
C THR A 129 7.47 19.12 2.27
N TYR A 130 7.36 17.94 2.89
CA TYR A 130 6.68 16.79 2.30
C TYR A 130 5.20 17.10 2.09
N ASP A 131 4.77 16.98 0.84
CA ASP A 131 3.39 17.13 0.43
C ASP A 131 2.99 15.86 -0.35
N PRO A 132 2.04 15.05 0.17
CA PRO A 132 1.60 13.81 -0.47
C PRO A 132 1.17 13.96 -1.93
N ARG A 133 0.73 15.17 -2.34
CA ARG A 133 0.26 15.45 -3.71
C ARG A 133 1.38 15.46 -4.74
N ASN A 134 2.63 15.59 -4.31
CA ASN A 134 3.80 15.57 -5.18
C ASN A 134 4.37 14.15 -5.39
N TYR A 135 3.76 13.13 -4.77
CA TYR A 135 4.21 11.74 -4.86
C TYR A 135 3.12 10.88 -5.49
N TRP A 136 3.51 9.96 -6.37
CA TRP A 136 2.61 9.04 -7.05
C TRP A 136 3.14 7.61 -6.99
N TYR A 137 2.38 6.73 -6.34
CA TYR A 137 2.72 5.33 -6.13
C TYR A 137 1.85 4.41 -6.99
N GLN A 138 2.38 3.95 -8.12
CA GLN A 138 1.70 2.98 -8.97
C GLN A 138 2.16 1.57 -8.65
N VAL A 139 1.23 0.69 -8.29
CA VAL A 139 1.55 -0.68 -7.93
C VAL A 139 0.64 -1.67 -8.61
N GLU A 140 1.18 -2.86 -8.88
CA GLU A 140 0.45 -3.97 -9.46
C GLU A 140 0.57 -5.20 -8.56
N GLU A 141 -0.51 -5.97 -8.44
CA GLU A 141 -0.52 -7.21 -7.68
C GLU A 141 -1.54 -8.19 -8.27
N LEU A 142 -1.17 -9.46 -8.36
CA LEU A 142 -2.01 -10.51 -8.94
C LEU A 142 -3.03 -11.06 -7.93
N SER A 143 -2.63 -11.18 -6.67
CA SER A 143 -3.33 -11.92 -5.63
C SER A 143 -4.58 -11.21 -5.11
N ASP A 144 -5.72 -11.88 -5.23
CA ASP A 144 -6.98 -11.50 -4.55
C ASP A 144 -6.82 -11.33 -3.04
N ARG A 145 -5.89 -12.06 -2.43
CA ARG A 145 -5.66 -12.00 -0.98
C ARG A 145 -4.84 -10.80 -0.57
N ALA A 146 -3.87 -10.38 -1.39
CA ALA A 146 -2.91 -9.33 -1.05
C ALA A 146 -3.47 -7.92 -1.29
N ILE A 147 -4.26 -7.74 -2.37
CA ILE A 147 -4.85 -6.44 -2.76
C ILE A 147 -5.52 -5.72 -1.58
N PRO A 148 -6.38 -6.34 -0.74
CA PRO A 148 -7.02 -5.65 0.36
C PRO A 148 -6.05 -5.07 1.39
N PHE A 149 -4.95 -5.77 1.68
CA PHE A 149 -3.89 -5.30 2.58
C PHE A 149 -3.06 -4.19 1.94
N LEU A 150 -2.76 -4.30 0.65
CA LEU A 150 -2.09 -3.26 -0.12
C LEU A 150 -2.89 -1.95 -0.10
N LEU A 151 -4.20 -2.02 -0.36
CA LEU A 151 -5.10 -0.87 -0.30
C LEU A 151 -5.14 -0.24 1.08
N PHE A 152 -5.23 -1.07 2.14
CA PHE A 152 -5.12 -0.58 3.51
C PHE A 152 -3.80 0.15 3.72
N ASN A 153 -2.69 -0.47 3.32
CA ASN A 153 -1.36 0.04 3.58
C ASN A 153 -1.09 1.37 2.86
N MET A 154 -1.59 1.55 1.65
CA MET A 154 -1.53 2.82 0.93
C MET A 154 -2.41 3.89 1.58
N ALA A 155 -3.67 3.53 1.89
CA ALA A 155 -4.65 4.51 2.35
C ALA A 155 -4.41 5.02 3.78
N ILE A 156 -3.98 4.16 4.71
CA ILE A 156 -3.65 4.60 6.08
C ILE A 156 -2.42 5.52 6.12
N ARG A 157 -1.55 5.44 5.11
CA ARG A 157 -0.32 6.24 4.97
C ARG A 157 -0.50 7.52 4.15
N GLY A 158 -1.73 7.84 3.76
CA GLY A 158 -2.02 9.08 3.03
C GLY A 158 -1.40 9.14 1.64
N MET A 159 -1.07 7.99 1.04
CA MET A 159 -0.44 7.92 -0.28
C MET A 159 -1.38 8.36 -1.41
N ASN A 160 -0.81 8.88 -2.49
CA ASN A 160 -1.50 9.07 -3.77
C ASN A 160 -1.01 8.04 -4.78
N GLY A 161 -1.91 7.45 -5.57
CA GLY A 161 -1.51 6.45 -6.56
C GLY A 161 -2.62 5.58 -7.10
N VAL A 162 -2.22 4.46 -7.70
CA VAL A 162 -3.15 3.44 -8.20
C VAL A 162 -2.63 2.05 -7.88
N ALA A 163 -3.51 1.19 -7.37
CA ALA A 163 -3.26 -0.23 -7.19
C ALA A 163 -4.05 -1.01 -8.25
N VAL A 164 -3.35 -1.70 -9.14
CA VAL A 164 -3.94 -2.47 -10.24
C VAL A 164 -3.87 -3.94 -9.92
N GLN A 165 -5.02 -4.61 -9.87
CA GLN A 165 -5.07 -6.04 -9.71
C GLN A 165 -4.92 -6.73 -11.06
N CYS A 166 -3.70 -7.08 -11.46
CA CYS A 166 -3.43 -7.64 -12.78
C CYS A 166 -2.29 -8.66 -12.79
N ASP A 167 -2.23 -9.44 -13.86
CA ASP A 167 -1.00 -10.09 -14.30
C ASP A 167 -0.16 -9.05 -15.07
N SER A 168 0.93 -8.62 -14.47
CA SER A 168 1.80 -7.58 -15.04
C SER A 168 2.45 -7.96 -16.36
N LEU A 169 2.52 -9.25 -16.72
CA LEU A 169 3.09 -9.75 -17.96
C LEU A 169 2.05 -9.79 -19.08
N SER A 170 0.88 -10.38 -18.82
CA SER A 170 -0.19 -10.48 -19.83
C SER A 170 -1.00 -9.19 -19.98
N ARG A 171 -0.92 -8.31 -18.96
CA ARG A 171 -1.70 -7.08 -18.78
C ARG A 171 -3.20 -7.33 -18.56
N GLU A 172 -3.60 -8.55 -18.27
CA GLU A 172 -4.96 -8.92 -17.90
C GLU A 172 -5.26 -8.45 -16.47
N ALA A 173 -6.29 -7.63 -16.31
CA ALA A 173 -6.63 -6.96 -15.06
C ALA A 173 -8.04 -7.31 -14.58
N LYS A 174 -8.14 -7.66 -13.31
CA LYS A 174 -9.42 -7.95 -12.65
C LYS A 174 -10.10 -6.68 -12.17
N GLU A 175 -9.37 -5.81 -11.48
CA GLU A 175 -9.85 -4.54 -10.91
C GLU A 175 -8.71 -3.53 -10.82
N ALA A 176 -9.01 -2.25 -10.65
CA ALA A 176 -8.05 -1.24 -10.22
C ALA A 176 -8.68 -0.28 -9.21
N TYR A 177 -7.83 0.34 -8.40
CA TYR A 177 -8.24 1.21 -7.31
C TYR A 177 -7.40 2.48 -7.33
N PHE A 178 -8.06 3.62 -7.50
CA PHE A 178 -7.46 4.94 -7.40
C PHE A 178 -7.41 5.37 -5.94
N ILE A 179 -6.24 5.79 -5.49
CA ILE A 179 -5.97 6.12 -4.09
C ILE A 179 -5.59 7.59 -4.03
N ARG A 180 -6.36 8.36 -3.27
CA ARG A 180 -6.35 9.82 -3.37
C ARG A 180 -6.30 10.51 -2.02
N ASN A 181 -5.35 11.42 -1.87
CA ASN A 181 -5.24 12.39 -0.79
C ASN A 181 -4.99 13.77 -1.44
N ASP A 182 -6.07 14.56 -1.54
CA ASP A 182 -6.05 15.90 -2.16
C ASP A 182 -5.52 16.99 -1.20
N THR A 183 -5.03 16.62 -0.01
CA THR A 183 -4.53 17.54 1.01
C THR A 183 -3.01 17.44 1.13
N ASP A 184 -2.38 18.53 1.60
CA ASP A 184 -0.97 18.55 2.01
C ASP A 184 -0.75 17.92 3.40
N ASN A 185 -1.78 17.33 3.99
CA ASN A 185 -1.70 16.76 5.31
C ASN A 185 -0.94 15.42 5.28
N LEU A 186 0.30 15.43 5.77
CA LEU A 186 1.14 14.25 6.01
C LEU A 186 0.45 13.16 6.85
N LEU A 187 -0.47 13.56 7.75
CA LEU A 187 -1.20 12.64 8.64
C LEU A 187 -2.60 12.31 8.11
N GLY A 188 -2.95 12.79 6.92
CA GLY A 188 -4.22 12.52 6.26
C GLY A 188 -4.31 11.08 5.77
N PHE A 189 -5.49 10.48 5.83
CA PHE A 189 -5.75 9.19 5.19
C PHE A 189 -6.22 9.40 3.75
N SER A 190 -5.91 8.46 2.87
CA SER A 190 -6.39 8.49 1.49
C SER A 190 -7.77 7.87 1.36
N GLU A 191 -8.49 8.36 0.36
CA GLU A 191 -9.64 7.69 -0.21
C GLU A 191 -9.22 6.50 -1.06
N VAL A 192 -10.10 5.51 -1.18
CA VAL A 192 -9.92 4.35 -2.06
C VAL A 192 -11.14 4.26 -2.96
N ILE A 193 -10.94 4.50 -4.25
CA ILE A 193 -12.00 4.60 -5.25
C ILE A 193 -11.80 3.47 -6.25
N LYS A 194 -12.80 2.60 -6.39
CA LYS A 194 -12.78 1.55 -7.41
C LYS A 194 -12.87 2.20 -8.81
N VAL A 195 -11.91 1.87 -9.67
CA VAL A 195 -11.84 2.41 -11.03
C VAL A 195 -12.90 1.75 -11.92
N PRO A 196 -13.70 2.54 -12.67
CA PRO A 196 -14.64 2.00 -13.64
C PRO A 196 -13.92 1.23 -14.76
N LYS A 197 -14.49 0.09 -15.18
CA LYS A 197 -13.96 -0.71 -16.29
C LYS A 197 -14.36 -0.11 -17.65
N THR A 198 -13.67 0.94 -18.07
CA THR A 198 -13.87 1.61 -19.37
C THR A 198 -12.62 1.52 -20.24
N SER A 199 -12.77 1.69 -21.56
CA SER A 199 -11.65 1.70 -22.52
C SER A 199 -10.64 2.81 -22.26
N ASP A 200 -11.09 3.93 -21.70
CA ASP A 200 -10.20 5.05 -21.36
C ASP A 200 -9.26 4.65 -20.22
N PHE A 201 -9.77 3.98 -19.18
CA PHE A 201 -8.94 3.46 -18.09
C PHE A 201 -8.10 2.25 -18.51
N GLU A 202 -8.55 1.41 -19.45
CA GLU A 202 -7.69 0.37 -20.06
C GLU A 202 -6.45 0.99 -20.70
N LYS A 203 -6.65 2.04 -21.48
CA LYS A 203 -5.57 2.75 -22.17
C LYS A 203 -4.64 3.45 -21.19
N GLU A 204 -5.20 4.16 -20.21
CA GLU A 204 -4.42 4.94 -19.23
C GLU A 204 -3.56 4.03 -18.35
N LEU A 205 -4.13 2.94 -17.85
CA LEU A 205 -3.42 1.98 -16.99
C LEU A 205 -2.61 0.93 -17.77
N ASN A 206 -2.69 0.97 -19.11
CA ASN A 206 -2.08 -0.01 -20.01
C ASN A 206 -2.44 -1.45 -19.60
N ILE A 207 -3.74 -1.74 -19.49
CA ILE A 207 -4.29 -3.05 -19.10
C ILE A 207 -5.44 -3.47 -20.02
N LYS A 208 -5.87 -4.72 -19.88
CA LYS A 208 -7.06 -5.29 -20.52
C LYS A 208 -7.98 -5.80 -19.43
N TRP A 209 -9.23 -5.33 -19.38
CA TRP A 209 -10.16 -5.82 -18.37
C TRP A 209 -10.58 -7.26 -18.66
N ASN A 210 -10.59 -8.06 -17.59
CA ASN A 210 -11.23 -9.39 -17.54
C ASN A 210 -12.70 -9.29 -17.12
#